data_AF-A0A139WMV7-F1
#
_entry.id   AF-A0A139WMV7-F1
#
_cell.length_a   1.000
_cell.length_b   1.000
_cell.length_c   1.000
_cell.angle_alpha   90.00
_cell.angle_beta   90.00
_cell.angle_gamma   90.00
#
_symmetry.space_group_name_H-M   'P 1'
#
loop_
_entity.id
_entity.type
_entity.pdbx_description
1 polymer ?
#
loop_
_entity_poly.entity_id
_entity_poly.type
_entity_poly.pdbx_seq_one_letter_code
_entity_poly.pdbx_strand_id
1 'polypeptide(L)'
;MKFAVCFVVLVAVVASSFALPAKGSTKAALKKKPCLKDCGDVYKPVCAGDGSAKNNKSFGSECVLSNYNCETGNNLKIQSQGECPGGGGVRLS
;
A
#
# COMPACT_ATOMS: atom_id res chain seq x y z
N MET A 1 39.94 24.12 38.26
CA MET A 1 39.41 24.97 37.15
C MET A 1 39.70 24.37 35.78
N LYS A 2 40.97 24.07 35.45
CA LYS A 2 41.40 23.49 34.15
C LYS A 2 40.71 22.15 33.80
N PHE A 3 40.59 21.24 34.77
CA PHE A 3 39.97 19.92 34.58
C PHE A 3 38.46 19.98 34.32
N ALA A 4 37.76 20.94 34.94
CA ALA A 4 36.33 21.16 34.70
C ALA A 4 36.08 21.72 33.29
N VAL A 5 36.96 22.60 32.79
CA VAL A 5 36.90 23.14 31.43
C VAL A 5 37.10 22.03 30.39
N CYS A 6 38.07 21.14 30.58
CA CYS A 6 38.28 20.00 29.67
C CYS A 6 37.08 19.05 29.65
N PHE A 7 36.44 18.82 30.80
CA PHE A 7 35.27 17.94 30.89
C PHE A 7 34.04 18.54 30.18
N VAL A 8 33.82 19.85 30.33
CA VAL A 8 32.73 20.57 29.66
C VAL A 8 32.93 20.61 28.14
N VAL A 9 34.17 20.82 27.68
CA VAL A 9 34.50 20.81 26.24
C VAL A 9 34.30 19.41 25.65
N LEU A 10 34.71 18.36 26.36
CA LEU A 10 34.48 16.98 25.90
C LEU A 10 32.99 16.64 25.79
N VAL A 11 32.17 17.02 26.77
CA VAL A 11 30.71 16.79 26.72
C VAL A 11 30.05 17.58 25.57
N ALA A 12 30.49 18.81 25.32
CA ALA A 12 29.97 19.63 24.22
C ALA A 12 30.31 19.09 22.83
N VAL A 13 31.50 18.51 22.64
CA VAL A 13 31.93 17.89 21.36
C VAL A 13 31.20 16.57 21.09
N VAL A 14 30.84 15.83 22.13
CA VAL A 14 30.05 14.60 22.02
C VAL A 14 28.60 14.91 21.64
N ALA A 15 28.02 16.02 22.12
CA ALA A 15 26.65 16.41 21.77
C ALA A 15 26.46 16.81 20.29
N SER A 16 27.48 17.39 19.64
CA SER A 16 27.40 17.85 18.25
C SER A 16 27.56 16.74 17.21
N SER A 17 28.00 15.54 17.61
CA SER A 17 28.12 14.36 16.74
C SER A 17 26.85 13.48 16.69
N PHE A 18 25.85 13.77 17.53
CA PHE A 18 24.53 13.11 17.50
C PHE A 18 23.47 13.87 16.69
N ALA A 19 23.86 14.78 15.80
CA ALA A 19 22.97 15.26 14.75
C ALA A 19 22.80 14.15 13.70
N LEU A 20 22.01 13.12 14.00
CA LEU A 20 21.52 12.22 12.96
C LEU A 20 20.75 13.08 11.97
N PRO A 21 21.10 13.10 10.68
CA PRO A 21 20.21 13.65 9.69
C PRO A 21 18.95 12.79 9.76
N ALA A 22 17.85 13.35 10.26
CA ALA A 22 16.55 12.81 9.96
C ALA A 22 16.46 12.82 8.43
N LYS A 23 16.66 11.65 7.82
CA LYS A 23 16.20 11.35 6.46
C LYS A 23 14.69 11.57 6.50
N GLY A 24 14.29 12.83 6.43
CA GLY A 24 12.96 13.24 6.06
C GLY A 24 12.79 12.72 4.65
N SER A 25 12.26 11.51 4.53
CA SER A 25 11.76 10.95 3.29
C SER A 25 10.78 11.97 2.74
N THR A 26 11.29 12.75 1.78
CA THR A 26 10.50 13.61 0.95
C THR A 26 9.36 12.79 0.36
N LYS A 27 8.18 13.41 0.33
CA LYS A 27 7.03 13.01 -0.46
C LYS A 27 7.46 12.62 -1.88
N ALA A 28 7.77 11.35 -2.15
CA ALA A 28 8.14 10.92 -3.50
C ALA A 28 8.02 9.40 -3.72
N ALA A 29 7.03 8.75 -3.13
CA ALA A 29 6.68 7.39 -3.54
C ALA A 29 5.18 7.09 -3.42
N LEU A 30 4.31 8.07 -3.72
CA LEU A 30 3.01 7.73 -4.31
C LEU A 30 3.27 7.36 -5.78
N LYS A 31 4.04 6.28 -5.98
CA LYS A 31 4.03 5.55 -7.25
C LYS A 31 2.60 5.00 -7.34
N LYS A 32 1.68 5.71 -8.02
CA LYS A 32 0.53 5.01 -8.63
C LYS A 32 1.16 3.79 -9.30
N LYS A 33 0.82 2.58 -8.85
CA LYS A 33 1.37 1.39 -9.47
C LYS A 33 1.03 1.50 -10.97
N PRO A 34 1.99 1.35 -11.88
CA PRO A 34 1.84 1.70 -13.31
C PRO A 34 0.80 0.86 -14.08
N CYS A 35 0.05 0.03 -13.36
CA CYS A 35 -0.89 -0.95 -13.86
C CYS A 35 -2.36 -0.63 -13.55
N LEU A 36 -2.62 0.35 -12.65
CA LEU A 36 -3.96 0.82 -12.35
C LEU A 36 -4.52 1.54 -13.58
N LYS A 37 -5.65 1.06 -14.06
CA LYS A 37 -6.39 1.64 -15.19
C LYS A 37 -7.60 2.41 -14.68
N ASP A 38 -8.00 3.43 -15.42
CA ASP A 38 -9.28 4.09 -15.13
C ASP A 38 -10.41 3.16 -15.57
N CYS A 39 -11.24 2.76 -14.62
CA CYS A 39 -12.39 1.91 -14.85
C CYS A 39 -13.62 2.82 -14.78
N GLY A 40 -14.16 3.22 -15.93
CA GLY A 40 -15.35 4.08 -15.98
C GLY A 40 -16.56 3.44 -15.29
N ASP A 41 -17.71 4.12 -15.34
CA ASP A 41 -18.89 3.79 -14.51
C ASP A 41 -19.69 2.55 -14.95
N VAL A 42 -19.12 1.72 -15.84
CA VAL A 42 -19.78 0.52 -16.35
C VAL A 42 -19.77 -0.58 -15.28
N TYR A 43 -20.93 -0.78 -14.65
CA TYR A 43 -21.15 -1.84 -13.68
C TYR A 43 -21.44 -3.18 -14.37
N LYS A 44 -20.46 -4.09 -14.35
CA LYS A 44 -20.54 -5.47 -14.85
C LYS A 44 -19.89 -6.40 -13.81
N PRO A 45 -20.61 -6.74 -12.73
CA PRO A 45 -20.00 -7.37 -11.59
C PRO A 45 -19.45 -8.75 -11.91
N VAL A 46 -18.32 -9.10 -11.29
CA VAL A 46 -17.68 -10.40 -11.41
C VAL A 46 -17.29 -10.93 -10.04
N CYS A 47 -17.46 -12.23 -9.85
CA CYS A 47 -17.03 -12.94 -8.67
C CYS A 47 -15.67 -13.54 -8.96
N ALA A 48 -14.65 -13.10 -8.24
CA ALA A 48 -13.29 -13.57 -8.44
C ALA A 48 -12.64 -13.99 -7.13
N GLY A 49 -11.79 -15.01 -7.21
CA GLY A 49 -11.13 -15.61 -6.05
C GLY A 49 -9.85 -16.32 -6.45
N ASP A 50 -9.15 -16.82 -5.45
CA ASP A 50 -7.92 -17.63 -5.57
C ASP A 50 -8.20 -19.10 -5.94
N GLY A 51 -9.48 -19.45 -6.18
CA GLY A 51 -9.94 -20.82 -6.39
C GLY A 51 -10.52 -21.47 -5.14
N SER A 52 -10.38 -20.84 -3.98
CA SER A 52 -11.02 -21.27 -2.74
C SER A 52 -12.37 -20.57 -2.59
N ALA A 53 -13.47 -21.34 -2.48
CA ALA A 53 -14.82 -20.79 -2.36
C ALA A 53 -15.02 -19.81 -1.19
N LYS A 54 -14.14 -19.84 -0.18
CA LYS A 54 -14.20 -18.98 1.01
C LYS A 54 -13.61 -17.57 0.82
N ASN A 55 -12.77 -17.37 -0.20
CA ASN A 55 -12.04 -16.12 -0.42
C ASN A 55 -12.53 -15.34 -1.64
N ASN A 56 -13.70 -15.72 -2.16
CA ASN A 56 -14.30 -15.10 -3.31
C ASN A 56 -14.80 -13.69 -2.96
N LYS A 57 -14.51 -12.74 -3.85
CA LYS A 57 -14.81 -11.32 -3.70
C LYS A 57 -15.55 -10.83 -4.94
N SER A 58 -16.54 -9.97 -4.73
CA SER A 58 -17.28 -9.33 -5.82
C SER A 58 -16.57 -8.04 -6.26
N PHE A 59 -16.32 -7.90 -7.56
CA PHE A 59 -15.72 -6.73 -8.17
C PHE A 59 -16.73 -6.07 -9.11
N GLY A 60 -16.83 -4.75 -9.11
CA GLY A 60 -17.82 -4.03 -9.93
C GLY A 60 -17.61 -4.17 -11.44
N SER A 61 -16.39 -4.51 -11.87
CA SER A 61 -16.06 -4.90 -13.24
C SER A 61 -14.77 -5.71 -13.29
N GLU A 62 -14.51 -6.35 -14.44
CA GLU A 62 -13.23 -7.00 -14.71
C GLU A 62 -12.04 -6.03 -14.67
N CYS A 63 -12.26 -4.76 -15.04
CA CYS A 63 -11.23 -3.72 -14.91
C CYS A 63 -10.86 -3.49 -13.43
N VAL A 64 -11.86 -3.42 -12.55
CA VAL A 64 -11.67 -3.25 -11.10
C VAL A 64 -10.94 -4.47 -10.50
N LEU A 65 -11.26 -5.68 -10.97
CA LEU A 65 -10.52 -6.90 -10.61
C LEU A 65 -9.04 -6.83 -11.03
N SER A 66 -8.76 -6.38 -12.26
CA SER A 66 -7.39 -6.22 -12.76
C SER A 66 -6.59 -5.22 -11.93
N ASN A 67 -7.23 -4.10 -11.58
CA ASN A 67 -6.64 -3.08 -10.72
C ASN A 67 -6.33 -3.62 -9.33
N TYR A 68 -7.29 -4.31 -8.71
CA TYR A 68 -7.10 -4.94 -7.41
C TYR A 68 -5.93 -5.92 -7.44
N ASN A 69 -5.92 -6.84 -8.41
CA ASN A 69 -4.83 -7.81 -8.59
C ASN A 69 -3.47 -7.11 -8.68
N CYS A 70 -3.39 -5.99 -9.40
CA CYS A 70 -2.13 -5.26 -9.47
C CYS A 70 -1.77 -4.49 -8.19
N GLU A 71 -2.75 -3.87 -7.55
CA GLU A 71 -2.55 -3.11 -6.32
C GLU A 71 -2.13 -4.02 -5.17
N THR A 72 -2.70 -5.21 -5.08
CA THR A 72 -2.39 -6.15 -3.99
C THR A 72 -1.31 -7.16 -4.35
N GLY A 73 -0.95 -7.27 -5.64
CA GLY A 73 -0.07 -8.35 -6.13
C GLY A 73 -0.76 -9.73 -6.11
N ASN A 74 -2.09 -9.76 -6.14
CA ASN A 74 -2.87 -10.98 -6.15
C ASN A 74 -3.13 -11.43 -7.60
N ASN A 75 -3.52 -12.70 -7.76
CA ASN A 75 -3.93 -13.24 -9.05
C ASN A 75 -5.32 -13.88 -8.94
N LEU A 76 -6.31 -13.10 -8.50
CA LEU A 76 -7.69 -13.57 -8.42
C LEU A 76 -8.23 -13.76 -9.83
N LYS A 77 -8.85 -14.93 -10.06
CA LYS A 77 -9.47 -15.29 -11.34
C LYS A 77 -10.98 -15.20 -11.22
N ILE A 78 -11.62 -14.80 -12.32
CA ILE A 78 -13.07 -14.79 -12.42
C ILE A 78 -13.56 -16.24 -12.31
N GLN A 79 -14.44 -16.49 -11.34
CA GLN A 79 -15.09 -17.79 -11.15
C GLN A 79 -16.52 -17.78 -11.70
N SER A 80 -17.22 -16.65 -11.58
CA SER A 80 -18.57 -16.46 -12.13
C SER A 80 -18.77 -15.02 -12.58
N GLN A 81 -19.59 -14.85 -13.62
CA GLN A 81 -20.21 -13.56 -13.91
C GLN A 81 -21.23 -13.25 -12.81
N GLY A 82 -21.36 -11.98 -12.42
CA GLY A 82 -22.18 -11.56 -11.29
C GLY A 82 -21.43 -11.51 -9.97
N GLU A 83 -22.11 -11.06 -8.92
CA GLU A 83 -21.55 -10.98 -7.57
C GLU A 83 -21.44 -12.38 -6.93
N CYS A 84 -20.51 -12.54 -6.00
CA CYS A 84 -20.34 -13.80 -5.29
C CYS A 84 -21.54 -14.11 -4.37
N PRO A 85 -22.03 -15.36 -4.33
CA PRO A 85 -23.13 -15.75 -3.44
C PRO A 85 -22.69 -15.60 -1.97
N GLY A 86 -23.35 -14.69 -1.25
CA GLY A 86 -23.03 -14.38 0.16
C GLY A 86 -21.73 -13.59 0.38
N GLY A 87 -21.13 -13.03 -0.69
CA GLY A 87 -19.88 -12.28 -0.61
C GLY A 87 -20.07 -10.77 -0.48
N GLY A 88 -19.23 -10.12 0.32
CA GLY A 88 -19.15 -8.65 0.38
C GLY A 88 -18.49 -8.06 -0.87
N GLY A 89 -19.00 -6.92 -1.34
CA GLY A 89 -18.41 -6.18 -2.47
C GLY A 89 -17.08 -5.53 -2.11
N VAL A 90 -16.12 -5.54 -3.03
CA VAL A 90 -14.85 -4.82 -2.90
C VAL A 90 -15.06 -3.38 -3.37
N ARG A 91 -14.95 -2.42 -2.45
CA ARG A 91 -14.85 -0.99 -2.77
C ARG A 91 -13.38 -0.58 -2.71
N LEU A 92 -12.77 -0.37 -3.87
CA LEU A 92 -11.44 0.24 -3.95
C LEU A 92 -11.58 1.72 -3.51
N SER A 93 -10.78 2.15 -2.54
CA SER A 93 -10.79 3.51 -1.99
C SER A 93 -9.88 4.44 -2.78
#